data_AF-A0A8E2DQ42-F1
#
_entry.id   AF-A0A8E2DQ42-F1
#
_cell.length_a   1.000
_cell.length_b   1.000
_cell.length_c   1.000
_cell.angle_alpha   90.00
_cell.angle_beta   90.00
_cell.angle_gamma   90.00
#
_symmetry.space_group_name_H-M   'P 1'
#
loop_
_entity.id
_entity.type
_entity.pdbx_description
1 polymer ?
#
loop_
_entity_poly.entity_id
_entity_poly.type
_entity_poly.pdbx_seq_one_letter_code
_entity_poly.pdbx_strand_id
1 'polypeptide(L)'
;DEELKARTDARIKLFCSLNRAGNALCAWHDSRRERRVYPPRAAPPGQLNCGCTYEEALFEECLARHGVGSYTPGEHVRMDPALRNPLLKLLQRHYGYHDGDFERDPETGEWIESDGSECWEAHHRKRARIALVTIHRQYYCTGK
;
A
#
# COMPACT_ATOMS: atom_id res chain seq x y z
N ASP A 1 -1.22 17.73 -11.76
CA ASP A 1 -0.21 17.58 -10.71
C ASP A 1 0.53 16.26 -10.96
N GLU A 2 1.55 16.30 -11.83
CA GLU A 2 2.25 15.09 -12.31
C GLU A 2 3.00 14.36 -11.19
N GLU A 3 3.51 15.11 -10.22
CA GLU A 3 4.25 14.56 -9.09
C GLU A 3 3.36 13.71 -8.17
N LEU A 4 2.15 14.17 -7.88
CA LEU A 4 1.15 13.43 -7.11
C LEU A 4 0.86 12.07 -7.78
N LYS A 5 0.63 12.10 -9.09
CA LYS A 5 0.38 10.87 -9.87
C LYS A 5 1.58 9.92 -9.82
N ALA A 6 2.80 10.44 -9.98
CA ALA A 6 4.02 9.63 -9.90
C ALA A 6 4.18 8.98 -8.51
N ARG A 7 3.85 9.70 -7.44
CA ARG A 7 3.82 9.18 -6.06
C ARG A 7 2.81 8.04 -5.92
N THR A 8 1.56 8.26 -6.33
CA THR A 8 0.51 7.25 -6.27
C THR A 8 0.89 6.00 -7.05
N ASP A 9 1.43 6.16 -8.27
CA ASP A 9 1.89 5.05 -9.10
C ASP A 9 3.04 4.27 -8.44
N ALA A 10 3.97 4.95 -7.77
CA ALA A 10 5.05 4.32 -7.03
C ALA A 10 4.51 3.50 -5.83
N ARG A 11 3.52 4.04 -5.11
CA ARG A 11 2.86 3.34 -4.00
C ARG A 11 2.03 2.14 -4.48
N ILE A 12 1.32 2.25 -5.60
CA ILE A 12 0.61 1.10 -6.23
C ILE A 12 1.60 -0.02 -6.54
N LYS A 13 2.76 0.29 -7.14
CA LYS A 13 3.79 -0.72 -7.42
C LYS A 13 4.31 -1.37 -6.14
N LEU A 14 4.43 -0.61 -5.05
CA LEU A 14 4.97 -1.09 -3.79
C LEU A 14 3.97 -1.97 -3.00
N PHE A 15 2.72 -1.56 -2.92
CA PHE A 15 1.71 -2.17 -2.04
C PHE A 15 0.69 -3.03 -2.76
N CYS A 16 0.45 -2.80 -4.05
CA CYS A 16 -0.59 -3.46 -4.83
C CYS A 16 -0.04 -4.47 -5.86
N SER A 17 1.28 -4.73 -5.86
CA SER A 17 1.90 -5.65 -6.81
C SER A 17 1.63 -7.13 -6.49
N LEU A 18 1.52 -7.94 -7.55
CA LEU A 18 1.35 -9.38 -7.44
C LEU A 18 2.62 -10.03 -6.87
N ASN A 19 2.44 -10.95 -5.93
CA ASN A 19 3.49 -11.84 -5.49
C ASN A 19 3.76 -12.97 -6.52
N ARG A 20 4.74 -13.83 -6.24
CA ARG A 20 5.10 -14.96 -7.12
C ARG A 20 3.94 -15.90 -7.42
N ALA A 21 3.04 -16.11 -6.46
CA ALA A 21 1.86 -16.93 -6.62
C ALA A 21 0.75 -16.24 -7.43
N GLY A 22 0.94 -14.99 -7.83
CA GLY A 22 -0.05 -14.21 -8.58
C GLY A 22 -1.14 -13.60 -7.69
N ASN A 23 -0.87 -13.38 -6.40
CA ASN A 23 -1.82 -12.72 -5.49
C ASN A 23 -1.31 -11.34 -5.08
N ALA A 24 -2.20 -10.37 -4.99
CA ALA A 24 -2.03 -9.11 -4.28
C ALA A 24 -3.17 -8.94 -3.28
N LEU A 25 -2.85 -8.64 -2.03
CA LEU A 25 -3.80 -8.41 -0.94
C LEU A 25 -3.45 -7.08 -0.30
N CYS A 26 -4.44 -6.35 0.23
CA CYS A 26 -4.13 -5.17 1.03
C CYS A 26 -3.46 -5.63 2.34
N ALA A 27 -2.74 -4.73 3.01
CA ALA A 27 -1.93 -5.07 4.17
C ALA A 27 -2.77 -5.71 5.29
N TRP A 28 -4.02 -5.27 5.46
CA TRP A 28 -4.95 -5.80 6.43
C TRP A 28 -5.41 -7.23 6.11
N HIS A 29 -5.92 -7.48 4.90
CA HIS A 29 -6.35 -8.82 4.51
C HIS A 29 -5.18 -9.82 4.53
N ASP A 30 -3.97 -9.37 4.18
CA ASP A 30 -2.75 -10.20 4.25
C ASP A 30 -2.37 -10.51 5.70
N SER A 31 -2.35 -9.51 6.58
CA SER A 31 -2.00 -9.67 8.01
C SER A 31 -2.89 -10.67 8.76
N ARG A 32 -4.15 -10.76 8.35
CA ARG A 32 -5.17 -11.65 8.93
C ARG A 32 -5.32 -12.97 8.18
N ARG A 33 -4.59 -13.15 7.07
CA ARG A 33 -4.71 -14.31 6.18
C ARG A 33 -6.16 -14.54 5.74
N GLU A 34 -6.86 -13.45 5.43
CA GLU A 34 -8.24 -13.51 5.00
C GLU A 34 -8.38 -14.21 3.65
N ARG A 35 -9.60 -14.67 3.36
CA ARG A 35 -9.88 -15.33 2.09
C ARG A 35 -9.87 -14.31 0.95
N ARG A 36 -9.33 -14.77 -0.18
CA ARG A 36 -9.37 -14.06 -1.45
C ARG A 36 -10.78 -14.07 -2.02
N VAL A 37 -11.17 -12.95 -2.63
CA VAL A 37 -12.38 -12.82 -3.45
C VAL A 37 -12.08 -13.32 -4.87
N TYR A 38 -10.93 -12.94 -5.43
CA TYR A 38 -10.52 -13.32 -6.78
C TYR A 38 -9.39 -14.36 -6.76
N PRO A 39 -9.43 -15.38 -7.65
CA PRO A 39 -8.31 -16.29 -7.85
C PRO A 39 -7.00 -15.57 -8.24
N PRO A 40 -5.84 -16.22 -8.11
CA PRO A 40 -4.57 -15.62 -8.50
C PRO A 40 -4.59 -15.13 -9.97
N ARG A 41 -4.07 -13.92 -10.20
CA ARG A 41 -4.03 -13.21 -11.50
C ARG A 41 -5.40 -12.90 -12.12
N ALA A 42 -6.50 -13.06 -11.38
CA ALA A 42 -7.86 -12.86 -11.86
C ALA A 42 -8.57 -11.64 -11.23
N ALA A 43 -7.84 -10.78 -10.48
CA ALA A 43 -8.41 -9.54 -9.95
C ALA A 43 -8.67 -8.54 -11.10
N PRO A 44 -9.78 -7.79 -11.09
CA PRO A 44 -10.04 -6.73 -12.06
C PRO A 44 -8.96 -5.64 -12.04
N PRO A 45 -8.77 -4.88 -13.14
CA PRO A 45 -7.91 -3.70 -13.13
C PRO A 45 -8.29 -2.71 -12.04
N GLY A 46 -7.29 -2.22 -11.28
CA GLY A 46 -7.51 -1.30 -10.16
C GLY A 46 -7.95 -1.97 -8.85
N GLN A 47 -7.98 -3.30 -8.79
CA GLN A 47 -8.35 -4.07 -7.60
C GLN A 47 -7.32 -5.13 -7.23
N LEU A 48 -7.35 -5.51 -5.95
CA LEU A 48 -6.56 -6.58 -5.35
C LEU A 48 -7.37 -7.89 -5.30
N ASN A 49 -6.69 -9.03 -5.09
CA ASN A 49 -7.35 -10.33 -4.96
C ASN A 49 -8.28 -10.44 -3.74
N CYS A 50 -8.13 -9.56 -2.75
CA CYS A 50 -9.06 -9.44 -1.61
C CYS A 50 -10.34 -8.66 -1.94
N GLY A 51 -10.47 -8.06 -3.12
CA GLY A 51 -11.62 -7.24 -3.50
C GLY A 51 -11.46 -5.74 -3.22
N CYS A 52 -10.43 -5.33 -2.47
CA CYS A 52 -10.14 -3.92 -2.23
C CYS A 52 -9.69 -3.23 -3.51
N THR A 53 -10.09 -1.97 -3.70
CA THR A 53 -9.50 -1.10 -4.73
C THR A 53 -8.09 -0.68 -4.33
N TYR A 54 -7.31 -0.18 -5.31
CA TYR A 54 -6.00 0.39 -5.01
C TYR A 54 -6.11 1.60 -4.08
N GLU A 55 -7.12 2.46 -4.25
CA GLU A 55 -7.35 3.60 -3.36
C GLU A 55 -7.63 3.15 -1.92
N GLU A 56 -8.49 2.14 -1.73
CA GLU A 56 -8.78 1.58 -0.41
C GLU A 56 -7.51 1.03 0.26
N ALA A 57 -6.67 0.32 -0.49
CA ALA A 57 -5.43 -0.24 0.01
C ALA A 57 -4.39 0.82 0.37
N LEU A 58 -4.25 1.87 -0.46
CA LEU A 58 -3.34 2.99 -0.18
C LEU A 58 -3.81 3.84 1.00
N PHE A 59 -5.12 4.08 1.12
CA PHE A 59 -5.69 4.80 2.25
C PHE A 59 -5.46 4.04 3.56
N GLU A 60 -5.69 2.73 3.55
CA GLU A 60 -5.40 1.85 4.68
C GLU A 60 -3.93 1.90 5.11
N GLU A 61 -3.02 1.88 4.16
CA GLU A 61 -1.58 1.99 4.42
C GLU A 61 -1.23 3.35 5.02
N CYS A 62 -1.78 4.41 4.46
CA CYS A 62 -1.61 5.78 4.93
C CYS A 62 -2.09 5.94 6.38
N LEU A 63 -3.30 5.47 6.70
CA LEU A 63 -3.82 5.46 8.06
C LEU A 63 -2.89 4.72 9.04
N ALA A 64 -2.38 3.55 8.66
CA ALA A 64 -1.48 2.79 9.51
C ALA A 64 -0.14 3.51 9.75
N ARG A 65 0.43 4.18 8.74
CA ARG A 65 1.65 4.99 8.89
C ARG A 65 1.47 6.15 9.86
N HIS A 66 0.28 6.75 9.90
CA HIS A 66 -0.07 7.85 10.80
C HIS A 66 -0.61 7.38 12.17
N GLY A 67 -0.46 6.09 12.51
CA GLY A 67 -0.89 5.54 13.79
C GLY A 67 -2.42 5.44 13.96
N VAL A 68 -3.19 5.66 12.90
CA VAL A 68 -4.65 5.56 12.90
C VAL A 68 -5.05 4.16 12.46
N GLY A 69 -5.17 3.25 13.43
CA GLY A 69 -5.67 1.91 13.14
C GLY A 69 -4.66 1.00 12.48
N SER A 70 -3.84 0.37 13.31
CA SER A 70 -2.93 -0.66 12.86
C SER A 70 -3.66 -1.90 12.36
N TYR A 71 -3.10 -2.49 11.31
CA TYR A 71 -3.50 -3.78 10.81
C TYR A 71 -2.64 -4.94 11.35
N THR A 72 -1.53 -4.67 12.05
CA THR A 72 -0.66 -5.75 12.56
C THR A 72 -1.30 -6.45 13.78
N PRO A 73 -1.31 -7.79 13.82
CA PRO A 73 -1.78 -8.53 14.99
C PRO A 73 -0.93 -8.19 16.23
N GLY A 74 -1.56 -7.67 17.29
CA GLY A 74 -0.92 -7.38 18.57
C GLY A 74 -0.79 -5.89 18.92
N GLU A 75 -1.03 -4.99 17.97
CA GLU A 75 -1.02 -3.54 18.24
C GLU A 75 -2.33 -3.04 18.88
N HIS A 76 -2.20 -1.97 19.67
CA HIS A 76 -3.23 -1.47 20.58
C HIS A 76 -4.32 -0.64 19.91
N VAL A 77 -4.03 0.02 18.78
CA VAL A 77 -5.01 0.84 18.04
C VAL A 77 -5.54 0.04 16.87
N ARG A 78 -6.73 -0.54 17.02
CA ARG A 78 -7.43 -1.26 15.93
C ARG A 78 -8.52 -0.36 15.38
N MET A 79 -8.38 0.11 14.13
CA MET A 79 -9.50 0.70 13.43
C MET A 79 -10.44 -0.43 13.00
N ASP A 80 -11.74 -0.23 13.21
CA ASP A 80 -12.74 -1.16 12.71
C ASP A 80 -12.65 -1.21 11.18
N PRO A 81 -12.43 -2.40 10.57
CA PRO A 81 -12.38 -2.56 9.12
C PRO A 81 -13.65 -2.05 8.44
N ALA A 82 -14.80 -2.16 9.10
CA ALA A 82 -16.08 -1.66 8.58
C ALA A 82 -16.12 -0.14 8.45
N LEU A 83 -15.26 0.60 9.18
CA LEU A 83 -15.19 2.06 9.14
C LEU A 83 -14.20 2.60 8.09
N ARG A 84 -13.26 1.78 7.60
CA ARG A 84 -12.22 2.25 6.66
C ARG A 84 -12.80 2.82 5.37
N ASN A 85 -13.61 2.03 4.67
CA ASN A 85 -14.12 2.44 3.36
C ASN A 85 -15.17 3.56 3.50
N PRO A 86 -16.08 3.55 4.49
CA PRO A 86 -16.93 4.72 4.77
C PRO A 86 -16.14 5.99 5.08
N LEU A 87 -15.05 5.90 5.85
CA LEU A 87 -14.19 7.06 6.13
C LEU A 87 -13.53 7.60 4.87
N LEU A 88 -12.97 6.73 4.02
CA LEU A 88 -12.40 7.14 2.73
C LEU A 88 -13.44 7.88 1.89
N LYS A 89 -14.64 7.31 1.74
CA LYS A 89 -15.73 7.92 0.96
C LYS A 89 -16.16 9.26 1.55
N LEU A 90 -16.20 9.39 2.88
CA LEU A 90 -16.51 10.65 3.55
C LEU A 90 -15.46 11.71 3.22
N LEU A 91 -14.17 11.36 3.35
CA LEU A 91 -13.06 12.28 3.08
C LEU A 91 -13.00 12.70 1.61
N GLN A 92 -13.18 11.76 0.68
CA GLN A 92 -13.29 12.05 -0.75
C GLN A 92 -14.45 13.00 -1.04
N ARG A 93 -15.62 12.74 -0.45
CA ARG A 93 -16.84 13.53 -0.71
C ARG A 93 -16.78 14.94 -0.14
N HIS A 94 -16.31 15.10 1.09
CA HIS A 94 -16.39 16.37 1.82
C HIS A 94 -15.13 17.21 1.70
N TYR A 95 -13.98 16.58 1.50
CA TYR A 95 -12.68 17.24 1.51
C TYR A 95 -11.88 17.03 0.23
N GLY A 96 -12.41 16.27 -0.75
CA GLY A 96 -11.71 16.01 -2.00
C GLY A 96 -10.47 15.13 -1.85
N TYR A 97 -10.40 14.33 -0.77
CA TYR A 97 -9.22 13.57 -0.40
C TYR A 97 -8.65 12.71 -1.54
N HIS A 98 -7.34 12.74 -1.70
CA HIS A 98 -6.56 11.83 -2.52
C HIS A 98 -5.34 11.26 -1.76
N ASP A 99 -4.79 10.14 -2.24
CA ASP A 99 -3.54 9.58 -1.70
C ASP A 99 -2.46 10.67 -1.65
N GLY A 100 -1.78 10.81 -0.51
CA GLY A 100 -0.78 11.87 -0.30
C GLY A 100 -1.25 13.08 0.48
N ASP A 101 -2.55 13.31 0.66
CA ASP A 101 -3.03 14.52 1.35
C ASP A 101 -2.61 14.62 2.82
N PHE A 102 -2.42 13.50 3.51
CA PHE A 102 -1.92 13.51 4.89
C PHE A 102 -0.42 13.80 4.97
N GLU A 103 0.29 13.68 3.85
CA GLU A 103 1.72 13.93 3.74
C GLU A 103 2.04 15.26 3.05
N ARG A 104 1.03 16.12 2.85
CA ARG A 104 1.23 17.49 2.37
C ARG A 104 1.11 18.48 3.52
N ASP A 105 2.02 19.45 3.52
CA ASP A 105 1.95 20.60 4.41
C ASP A 105 0.75 21.47 4.00
N PRO A 106 -0.19 21.75 4.91
CA PRO A 106 -1.40 22.50 4.58
C PRO A 106 -1.16 23.98 4.30
N GLU A 107 -0.04 24.55 4.75
CA GLU A 107 0.33 25.96 4.55
C GLU A 107 1.14 26.16 3.26
N THR A 108 2.08 25.25 2.98
CA THR A 108 3.01 25.39 1.85
C THR A 108 2.62 24.54 0.64
N GLY A 109 1.85 23.47 0.85
CA GLY A 109 1.52 22.47 -0.18
C GLY A 109 2.67 21.50 -0.49
N GLU A 110 3.83 21.66 0.15
CA GLU A 110 5.00 20.81 -0.03
C GLU A 110 4.84 19.44 0.66
N TRP A 111 5.63 18.46 0.25
CA TRP A 111 5.64 17.15 0.92
C TRP A 111 6.32 17.24 2.29
N ILE A 112 5.64 16.74 3.31
CA ILE A 112 6.18 16.55 4.65
C ILE A 112 7.21 15.41 4.59
N GLU A 113 8.33 15.52 5.32
CA GLU A 113 9.25 14.39 5.61
C GLU A 113 9.72 13.55 4.39
N SER A 114 10.04 14.18 3.26
CA SER A 114 10.47 13.47 2.04
C SER A 114 9.44 12.48 1.49
N ASP A 115 8.14 12.64 1.74
CA ASP A 115 7.09 11.75 1.23
C ASP A 115 6.70 11.96 -0.24
N GLY A 116 7.51 12.73 -0.99
CA GLY A 116 7.35 12.95 -2.42
C GLY A 116 7.67 11.72 -3.28
N SER A 117 7.37 11.82 -4.58
CA SER A 117 7.45 10.69 -5.52
C SER A 117 8.83 10.00 -5.54
N GLU A 118 9.92 10.77 -5.51
CA GLU A 118 11.29 10.26 -5.54
C GLU A 118 11.60 9.30 -4.38
N CYS A 119 11.08 9.58 -3.19
CA CYS A 119 11.29 8.73 -2.02
C CYS A 119 10.58 7.39 -2.17
N TRP A 120 9.33 7.40 -2.63
CA TRP A 120 8.55 6.17 -2.87
C TRP A 120 9.13 5.31 -3.98
N GLU A 121 9.59 5.94 -5.06
CA GLU A 121 10.31 5.25 -6.11
C GLU A 121 11.60 4.62 -5.57
N ALA A 122 12.36 5.34 -4.74
CA ALA A 122 13.56 4.80 -4.11
C ALA A 122 13.24 3.63 -3.17
N HIS A 123 12.15 3.70 -2.41
CA HIS A 123 11.66 2.59 -1.57
C HIS A 123 11.32 1.35 -2.40
N HIS A 124 10.60 1.53 -3.51
CA HIS A 124 10.31 0.45 -4.46
C HIS A 124 11.59 -0.17 -5.01
N ARG A 125 12.54 0.66 -5.49
CA ARG A 125 13.85 0.19 -6.00
C ARG A 125 14.64 -0.58 -4.93
N LYS A 126 14.67 -0.10 -3.68
CA LYS A 126 15.34 -0.77 -2.55
C LYS A 126 14.72 -2.14 -2.27
N ARG A 127 13.38 -2.25 -2.23
CA ARG A 127 12.68 -3.51 -1.99
C ARG A 127 12.91 -4.52 -3.13
N ALA A 128 12.90 -4.06 -4.38
CA ALA A 128 13.27 -4.88 -5.53
C ALA A 128 14.73 -5.39 -5.44
N ARG A 129 15.66 -4.54 -4.99
CA ARG A 129 17.07 -4.91 -4.82
C ARG A 129 17.28 -5.94 -3.70
N ILE A 130 16.59 -5.79 -2.56
CA ILE A 130 16.63 -6.76 -1.46
C ILE A 130 16.08 -8.13 -1.93
N ALA A 131 15.01 -8.14 -2.72
CA ALA A 131 14.48 -9.37 -3.30
C ALA A 131 15.53 -10.06 -4.21
N LEU A 132 16.25 -9.30 -5.06
CA LEU A 132 17.31 -9.84 -5.91
C LEU A 132 18.50 -10.40 -5.12
N VAL A 133 18.96 -9.71 -4.06
CA VAL A 133 20.07 -10.20 -3.22
C VAL A 133 19.66 -11.47 -2.45
N THR A 134 18.41 -11.54 -1.98
CA THR A 134 17.88 -12.72 -1.30
C THR A 134 17.79 -13.92 -2.25
N ILE A 135 17.35 -13.69 -3.49
CA ILE A 135 17.33 -14.71 -4.54
C ILE A 135 18.75 -15.22 -4.84
N HIS A 136 19.74 -14.33 -5.00
CA HIS A 136 21.13 -14.73 -5.24
C HIS A 136 21.67 -15.62 -4.10
N ARG A 137 21.38 -15.31 -2.83
CA ARG A 137 21.85 -16.12 -1.71
C ARG A 137 21.23 -17.53 -1.67
N GLN A 138 19.99 -17.68 -2.13
CA GLN A 138 19.33 -18.99 -2.21
C GLN A 138 19.93 -19.88 -3.32
N TYR A 139 20.32 -19.33 -4.46
CA TYR A 139 20.89 -20.10 -5.57
C TYR A 139 22.36 -20.53 -5.36
N TYR A 140 23.13 -19.83 -4.52
CA TYR A 140 24.53 -20.21 -4.22
C TYR A 140 24.72 -21.00 -2.92
N CYS A 141 23.65 -21.26 -2.14
CA CYS A 141 23.73 -22.04 -0.91
C CYS A 141 23.10 -23.44 -0.97
N THR A 142 22.54 -23.87 -2.11
CA THR A 142 22.03 -25.25 -2.32
C THR A 142 22.92 -26.10 -3.24
N GLY A 143 24.14 -25.65 -3.52
CA GLY A 143 25.16 -26.45 -4.19
C GLY A 143 26.10 -27.13 -3.19
N LYS A 144 25.63 -28.16 -2.49
CA LYS A 144 26.44 -29.24 -1.92
C LYS A 144 25.63 -30.53 -1.90
#